data_AF-A0A3C1UK14-F1
#
_entry.id   AF-A0A3C1UK14-F1
#
_cell.length_a   1.000
_cell.length_b   1.000
_cell.length_c   1.000
_cell.angle_alpha   90.00
_cell.angle_beta   90.00
_cell.angle_gamma   90.00
#
_symmetry.space_group_name_H-M   'P 1'
#
loop_
_entity.id
_entity.type
_entity.pdbx_description
1 polymer ?
#
loop_
_entity_poly.entity_id
_entity_poly.type
_entity_poly.pdbx_seq_one_letter_code
_entity_poly.pdbx_strand_id
1 'polypeptide(L)'
;MLFPKEADRTAYNHMGLNWNPEGHGPLKDVFFEPHLDVHFYMATTDYRHSITNDSMVDPETEDLLVQNIEPPRDFLPEGYYRAPNTSEPRMGTHYADMSSDQLKPHNFSNIFLFGGHNGNIVFWEPMLTRKYLLSKPKFSAKIPQPNAYPVSGYYPLSYSVKYDKKRDLINVSLDELTLRTASYPGNVYGVDSCLDSKMVDIIFTHKEAKPSELQIPEKCQPLVPMIKRELS
;
A
#
# COMPACT_ATOMS: atom_id res chain seq x y z
N MET A 1 9.44 6.88 -9.15
CA MET A 1 9.13 6.64 -10.57
C MET A 1 7.64 6.81 -10.76
N LEU A 2 7.18 7.83 -11.49
CA LEU A 2 5.75 8.02 -11.76
C LEU A 2 5.23 6.87 -12.62
N PHE A 3 3.98 6.47 -12.39
CA PHE A 3 3.33 5.49 -13.26
C PHE A 3 2.87 6.09 -14.59
N PRO A 4 2.76 5.27 -15.64
CA PRO A 4 2.20 5.71 -16.90
C PRO A 4 0.67 5.87 -16.78
N LYS A 5 0.07 6.62 -17.71
CA LYS A 5 -1.36 7.00 -17.67
C LYS A 5 -2.32 5.81 -17.57
N GLU A 6 -1.93 4.67 -18.12
CA GLU A 6 -2.70 3.43 -18.09
C GLU A 6 -2.99 2.95 -16.65
N ALA A 7 -2.17 3.38 -15.68
CA ALA A 7 -2.32 3.09 -14.25
C ALA A 7 -3.05 4.19 -13.45
N ASP A 8 -3.52 5.28 -14.09
CA ASP A 8 -4.19 6.40 -13.41
C ASP A 8 -5.47 5.97 -12.66
N ARG A 9 -6.07 4.86 -13.09
CA ARG A 9 -7.24 4.24 -12.45
C ARG A 9 -6.91 3.49 -11.16
N THR A 10 -5.66 3.12 -10.93
CA THR A 10 -5.26 2.40 -9.71
C THR A 10 -5.18 3.34 -8.53
N ALA A 11 -5.22 2.81 -7.30
CA ALA A 11 -5.02 3.63 -6.09
C ALA A 11 -3.62 4.27 -6.00
N TYR A 12 -2.68 3.79 -6.79
CA TYR A 12 -1.27 4.17 -6.73
C TYR A 12 -0.91 5.11 -7.86
N ASN A 13 0.00 6.05 -7.60
CA ASN A 13 0.40 7.05 -8.60
C ASN A 13 1.90 6.98 -8.92
N HIS A 14 2.71 6.34 -8.07
CA HIS A 14 4.15 6.16 -8.33
C HIS A 14 4.74 4.98 -7.55
N MET A 15 5.93 4.58 -7.97
CA MET A 15 6.74 3.54 -7.33
C MET A 15 8.04 4.08 -6.72
N GLY A 16 8.41 3.54 -5.56
CA GLY A 16 9.77 3.58 -5.01
C GLY A 16 10.42 2.21 -5.13
N LEU A 17 11.74 2.21 -5.39
CA LEU A 17 12.54 1.00 -5.35
C LEU A 17 13.76 1.30 -4.51
N ASN A 18 13.84 0.69 -3.33
CA ASN A 18 14.97 0.84 -2.43
C ASN A 18 15.80 -0.44 -2.46
N TRP A 19 17.12 -0.27 -2.54
CA TRP A 19 18.08 -1.36 -2.49
C TRP A 19 18.84 -1.29 -1.17
N ASN A 20 18.70 -2.34 -0.37
CA ASN A 20 19.32 -2.47 0.94
C ASN A 20 20.40 -3.56 0.88
N PRO A 21 21.63 -3.25 0.42
CA PRO A 21 22.67 -4.25 0.15
C PRO A 21 23.14 -5.01 1.38
N GLU A 22 23.12 -4.38 2.55
CA GLU A 22 23.54 -4.98 3.82
C GLU A 22 22.33 -5.42 4.67
N GLY A 23 21.11 -5.26 4.13
CA GLY A 23 19.89 -5.30 4.92
C GLY A 23 19.85 -4.20 6.00
N HIS A 24 18.86 -4.27 6.87
CA HIS A 24 18.76 -3.37 8.03
C HIS A 24 17.86 -3.96 9.13
N GLY A 25 17.77 -3.26 10.26
CA GLY A 25 16.82 -3.57 11.33
C GLY A 25 15.37 -3.18 10.95
N PRO A 26 14.45 -3.06 11.92
CA PRO A 26 14.68 -3.01 13.36
C PRO A 26 14.64 -4.37 14.06
N LEU A 27 14.04 -5.39 13.44
CA LEU A 27 13.95 -6.71 14.05
C LEU A 27 15.29 -7.46 13.92
N LYS A 28 15.87 -7.82 15.07
CA LYS A 28 17.15 -8.52 15.15
C LYS A 28 17.14 -9.78 14.28
N ASP A 29 18.14 -9.89 13.41
CA ASP A 29 18.38 -11.05 12.55
C ASP A 29 17.27 -11.36 11.53
N VAL A 30 16.31 -10.45 11.30
CA VAL A 30 15.20 -10.64 10.35
C VAL A 30 15.53 -10.07 8.97
N PHE A 31 15.69 -8.75 8.84
CA PHE A 31 15.84 -8.07 7.55
C PHE A 31 17.31 -7.78 7.16
N PHE A 32 18.26 -8.55 7.70
CA PHE A 32 19.70 -8.38 7.50
C PHE A 32 20.26 -9.12 6.26
N GLU A 33 19.41 -9.76 5.45
CA GLU A 33 19.83 -10.22 4.11
C GLU A 33 19.69 -9.09 3.08
N PRO A 34 20.54 -9.03 2.03
CA PRO A 34 20.40 -8.05 0.96
C PRO A 34 19.03 -8.13 0.29
N HIS A 35 18.29 -7.03 0.20
CA HIS A 35 16.91 -7.05 -0.28
C HIS A 35 16.47 -5.76 -1.00
N LEU A 36 15.37 -5.88 -1.75
CA LEU A 36 14.71 -4.81 -2.47
C LEU A 36 13.32 -4.55 -1.87
N ASP A 37 13.00 -3.28 -1.74
CA ASP A 37 11.71 -2.81 -1.23
C ASP A 37 10.96 -2.13 -2.37
N VAL A 38 9.85 -2.72 -2.79
CA VAL A 38 9.07 -2.24 -3.94
C VAL A 38 7.84 -1.50 -3.43
N HIS A 39 7.95 -0.20 -3.27
CA HIS A 39 6.87 0.62 -2.73
C HIS A 39 5.89 1.04 -3.82
N PHE A 40 4.61 0.72 -3.66
CA PHE A 40 3.52 1.26 -4.47
C PHE A 40 2.84 2.38 -3.67
N TYR A 41 3.16 3.63 -4.01
CA TYR A 41 2.68 4.80 -3.26
C TYR A 41 1.31 5.26 -3.76
N MET A 42 0.42 5.49 -2.81
CA MET A 42 -0.84 6.21 -3.02
C MET A 42 -0.77 7.67 -2.58
N ALA A 43 0.15 7.99 -1.66
CA ALA A 43 0.49 9.37 -1.33
C ALA A 43 1.01 10.15 -2.55
N THR A 44 0.83 11.47 -2.55
CA THR A 44 1.47 12.33 -3.55
C THR A 44 2.98 12.32 -3.35
N THR A 45 3.74 12.62 -4.42
CA THR A 45 5.19 12.76 -4.30
C THR A 45 5.59 13.85 -3.30
N ASP A 46 4.84 14.94 -3.22
CA ASP A 46 5.15 16.06 -2.32
C ASP A 46 4.91 15.67 -0.86
N TYR A 47 3.78 15.02 -0.56
CA TYR A 47 3.52 14.49 0.79
C TYR A 47 4.60 13.48 1.18
N ARG A 48 4.94 12.55 0.28
CA ARG A 48 6.04 11.60 0.50
C ARG A 48 7.35 12.32 0.83
N HIS A 49 7.73 13.36 0.09
CA HIS A 49 8.97 14.10 0.36
C HIS A 49 8.92 14.90 1.67
N SER A 50 7.74 15.26 2.16
CA SER A 50 7.58 15.92 3.47
C SER A 50 7.69 14.98 4.67
N ILE A 51 7.66 13.65 4.47
CA ILE A 51 7.82 12.69 5.57
C ILE A 51 9.30 12.66 5.99
N THR A 52 9.57 13.17 7.18
CA THR A 52 10.88 13.27 7.82
C THR A 52 10.88 12.53 9.16
N ASN A 53 12.06 12.07 9.60
CA ASN A 53 12.26 11.42 10.91
C ASN A 53 12.70 12.38 12.03
N ASP A 54 12.46 13.68 11.86
CA ASP A 54 12.80 14.74 12.81
C ASP A 54 11.71 14.98 13.87
N SER A 55 10.75 14.06 13.99
CA SER A 55 9.66 14.16 14.96
C SER A 55 10.17 14.02 16.41
N MET A 56 9.40 14.55 17.36
CA MET A 56 9.72 14.37 18.78
C MET A 56 9.74 12.88 19.14
N VAL A 57 10.72 12.47 19.93
CA VAL A 57 10.86 11.09 20.43
C VAL A 57 10.11 10.96 21.75
N ASP A 58 9.38 9.85 21.90
CA ASP A 58 8.78 9.45 23.16
C ASP A 58 9.88 8.99 24.13
N PRO A 59 10.01 9.60 25.32
CA PRO A 59 11.12 9.32 26.23
C PRO A 59 11.05 7.94 26.90
N GLU A 60 9.90 7.26 26.87
CA GLU A 60 9.73 5.93 27.45
C GLU A 60 9.99 4.81 26.43
N THR A 61 9.64 5.05 25.16
CA THR A 61 9.73 4.03 24.10
C THR A 61 10.86 4.28 23.10
N GLU A 62 11.45 5.47 23.10
CA GLU A 62 12.39 5.96 22.08
C GLU A 62 11.81 6.03 20.64
N ASP A 63 10.49 5.87 20.48
CA ASP A 63 9.80 5.94 19.18
C ASP A 63 9.43 7.39 18.79
N LEU A 64 9.25 7.65 17.49
CA LEU A 64 8.88 8.98 16.95
C LEU A 64 7.35 9.25 17.09
N LEU A 65 6.97 10.29 17.84
CA LEU A 65 5.58 10.60 18.24
C LEU A 65 4.60 10.83 17.08
N VAL A 66 4.96 11.64 16.07
CA VAL A 66 4.07 11.92 14.91
C VAL A 66 3.93 10.68 14.03
N GLN A 67 4.97 9.87 13.97
CA GLN A 67 5.01 8.66 13.15
C GLN A 67 4.30 7.48 13.82
N ASN A 68 4.02 7.61 15.13
CA ASN A 68 3.21 6.69 15.93
C ASN A 68 1.69 6.94 15.84
N ILE A 69 1.24 7.97 15.11
CA ILE A 69 -0.19 8.18 14.89
C ILE A 69 -0.68 7.08 13.95
N GLU A 70 -1.32 6.08 14.54
CA GLU A 70 -1.88 4.93 13.86
C GLU A 70 -3.00 5.32 12.89
N PRO A 71 -3.05 4.76 11.67
CA PRO A 71 -4.25 4.86 10.86
C PRO A 71 -5.42 4.17 11.57
N PRO A 72 -6.68 4.58 11.32
CA PRO A 72 -7.82 3.88 11.88
C PRO A 72 -7.79 2.40 11.48
N ARG A 73 -8.19 1.51 12.40
CA ARG A 73 -7.94 0.07 12.27
C ARG A 73 -8.45 -0.55 10.97
N ASP A 74 -9.58 -0.06 10.46
CA ASP A 74 -10.21 -0.57 9.23
C ASP A 74 -9.35 -0.37 7.97
N PHE A 75 -8.36 0.53 8.00
CA PHE A 75 -7.46 0.79 6.87
C PHE A 75 -6.24 -0.14 6.82
N LEU A 76 -6.08 -1.01 7.83
CA LEU A 76 -5.08 -2.07 7.86
C LEU A 76 -5.77 -3.44 7.77
N PRO A 77 -5.17 -4.45 7.13
CA PRO A 77 -5.72 -5.80 7.17
C PRO A 77 -5.74 -6.39 8.58
N GLU A 78 -6.57 -7.40 8.82
CA GLU A 78 -6.52 -8.18 10.06
C GLU A 78 -5.11 -8.79 10.25
N GLY A 79 -4.62 -8.82 11.49
CA GLY A 79 -3.29 -9.35 11.83
C GLY A 79 -2.12 -8.39 11.56
N TYR A 80 -2.33 -7.30 10.81
CA TYR A 80 -1.30 -6.30 10.56
C TYR A 80 -1.19 -5.32 11.73
N TYR A 81 0.02 -5.21 12.27
CA TYR A 81 0.35 -4.30 13.37
C TYR A 81 1.65 -3.56 13.09
N ARG A 82 1.82 -2.43 13.77
CA ARG A 82 3.05 -1.65 13.73
C ARG A 82 4.21 -2.50 14.21
N ALA A 83 5.28 -2.56 13.43
CA ALA A 83 6.56 -3.06 13.90
C ALA A 83 7.32 -1.90 14.59
N PRO A 84 7.85 -2.09 15.82
CA PRO A 84 8.57 -1.03 16.54
C PRO A 84 9.75 -0.48 15.74
N ASN A 85 10.03 0.82 15.83
CA ASN A 85 11.18 1.47 15.20
C ASN A 85 11.33 1.22 13.68
N THR A 86 10.22 1.08 12.95
CA THR A 86 10.23 0.87 11.48
C THR A 86 10.05 2.13 10.66
N SER A 87 10.01 3.30 11.29
CA SER A 87 9.68 4.50 10.55
C SER A 87 10.89 5.07 9.81
N GLU A 88 10.72 5.30 8.51
CA GLU A 88 11.79 5.74 7.60
C GLU A 88 11.41 7.04 6.87
N PRO A 89 12.37 7.94 6.58
CA PRO A 89 12.10 9.14 5.81
C PRO A 89 11.49 8.79 4.46
N ARG A 90 10.48 9.56 4.03
CA ARG A 90 9.73 9.32 2.78
C ARG A 90 8.88 8.05 2.75
N MET A 91 8.71 7.37 3.88
CA MET A 91 7.93 6.14 3.99
C MET A 91 6.96 6.24 5.17
N GLY A 92 7.47 6.62 6.34
CA GLY A 92 6.76 6.50 7.60
C GLY A 92 6.90 5.09 8.18
N THR A 93 5.96 4.72 9.05
CA THR A 93 5.93 3.49 9.82
C THR A 93 5.47 2.30 8.99
N HIS A 94 6.08 1.13 9.20
CA HIS A 94 5.70 -0.11 8.51
C HIS A 94 4.81 -1.01 9.37
N TYR A 95 3.89 -1.68 8.70
CA TYR A 95 2.89 -2.58 9.25
C TYR A 95 3.02 -3.96 8.60
N ALA A 96 3.13 -4.98 9.43
CA ALA A 96 3.32 -6.37 9.01
C ALA A 96 2.32 -7.30 9.70
N ASP A 97 2.01 -8.43 9.07
CA ASP A 97 1.42 -9.56 9.78
C ASP A 97 2.44 -10.12 10.80
N MET A 98 2.22 -9.81 12.08
CA MET A 98 3.14 -10.17 13.15
C MET A 98 3.20 -11.69 13.42
N SER A 99 2.28 -12.47 12.84
CA SER A 99 2.32 -13.94 12.87
C SER A 99 3.13 -14.56 11.73
N SER A 100 3.58 -13.74 10.77
CA SER A 100 4.29 -14.20 9.58
C SER A 100 5.59 -14.92 9.92
N ASP A 101 5.79 -16.09 9.32
CA ASP A 101 7.06 -16.82 9.38
C ASP A 101 8.24 -15.99 8.85
N GLN A 102 7.99 -15.00 8.00
CA GLN A 102 9.03 -14.12 7.45
C GLN A 102 9.66 -13.19 8.51
N LEU A 103 8.97 -12.99 9.64
CA LEU A 103 9.46 -12.18 10.76
C LEU A 103 10.26 -13.02 11.77
N LYS A 104 10.42 -14.33 11.55
CA LYS A 104 11.32 -15.16 12.36
C LYS A 104 12.78 -14.87 11.95
N PRO A 105 13.72 -14.87 12.92
CA PRO A 105 15.14 -14.70 12.63
C PRO A 105 15.61 -15.61 11.49
N HIS A 106 16.36 -15.02 10.55
CA HIS A 106 16.96 -15.68 9.38
C HIS A 106 15.98 -16.34 8.39
N ASN A 107 14.69 -16.02 8.46
CA ASN A 107 13.67 -16.65 7.60
C ASN A 107 13.07 -15.71 6.54
N PHE A 108 13.51 -14.46 6.50
CA PHE A 108 13.04 -13.45 5.55
C PHE A 108 13.44 -13.82 4.10
N SER A 109 12.45 -13.79 3.20
CA SER A 109 12.64 -14.01 1.77
C SER A 109 11.74 -13.13 0.91
N ASN A 110 10.46 -13.03 1.29
CA ASN A 110 9.44 -12.22 0.66
C ASN A 110 8.33 -11.94 1.68
N ILE A 111 8.06 -10.67 1.97
CA ILE A 111 6.96 -10.25 2.85
C ILE A 111 6.19 -9.09 2.20
N PHE A 112 4.89 -9.03 2.47
CA PHE A 112 4.05 -7.92 2.03
C PHE A 112 3.69 -7.04 3.22
N LEU A 113 3.93 -5.75 3.11
CA LEU A 113 3.79 -4.73 4.14
C LEU A 113 2.89 -3.59 3.68
N PHE A 114 2.44 -2.81 4.65
CA PHE A 114 1.73 -1.56 4.46
C PHE A 114 2.51 -0.47 5.16
N GLY A 115 2.53 0.73 4.57
CA GLY A 115 3.17 1.91 5.15
C GLY A 115 2.16 2.95 5.59
N GLY A 116 2.42 3.59 6.73
CA GLY A 116 1.56 4.65 7.25
C GLY A 116 2.32 5.84 7.83
N HIS A 117 1.68 7.01 7.80
CA HIS A 117 2.21 8.23 8.38
C HIS A 117 1.07 9.15 8.82
N ASN A 118 1.16 9.68 10.04
CA ASN A 118 0.22 10.65 10.60
C ASN A 118 -1.26 10.22 10.47
N GLY A 119 -1.58 8.95 10.75
CA GLY A 119 -2.93 8.41 10.65
C GLY A 119 -3.42 8.06 9.23
N ASN A 120 -2.52 8.00 8.24
CA ASN A 120 -2.85 7.71 6.84
C ASN A 120 -2.06 6.52 6.32
N ILE A 121 -2.66 5.74 5.42
CA ILE A 121 -1.93 4.76 4.61
C ILE A 121 -1.23 5.48 3.45
N VAL A 122 0.05 5.18 3.25
CA VAL A 122 0.96 5.88 2.34
C VAL A 122 1.34 4.99 1.14
N PHE A 123 1.58 3.70 1.38
CA PHE A 123 1.99 2.75 0.36
C PHE A 123 1.68 1.30 0.73
N TRP A 124 1.72 0.42 -0.27
CA TRP A 124 1.76 -1.04 -0.13
C TRP A 124 3.08 -1.55 -0.70
N GLU A 125 3.65 -2.62 -0.15
CA GLU A 125 5.02 -3.00 -0.45
C GLU A 125 5.27 -4.51 -0.34
N PRO A 126 5.75 -5.17 -1.39
CA PRO A 126 6.55 -6.38 -1.23
C PRO A 126 8.03 -6.04 -1.02
N MET A 127 8.62 -6.55 0.07
CA MET A 127 10.06 -6.62 0.25
C MET A 127 10.57 -7.99 -0.17
N LEU A 128 11.67 -8.05 -0.92
CA LEU A 128 12.16 -9.26 -1.61
C LEU A 128 13.66 -9.41 -1.44
N THR A 129 14.13 -10.51 -0.86
CA THR A 129 15.58 -10.75 -0.78
C THR A 129 16.17 -10.98 -2.15
N ARG A 130 17.41 -10.54 -2.35
CA ARG A 130 18.18 -10.81 -3.58
C ARG A 130 18.31 -12.30 -3.83
N LYS A 131 18.52 -13.08 -2.77
CA LYS A 131 18.60 -14.55 -2.81
C LYS A 131 17.29 -15.16 -3.34
N TYR A 132 16.14 -14.68 -2.88
CA TYR A 132 14.84 -15.12 -3.37
C TYR A 132 14.65 -14.81 -4.86
N LEU A 133 14.98 -13.60 -5.30
CA LEU A 133 14.87 -13.21 -6.71
C LEU A 133 15.76 -14.06 -7.64
N LEU A 134 16.99 -14.35 -7.22
CA LEU A 134 17.92 -15.18 -7.99
C LEU A 134 17.51 -16.66 -8.10
N SER A 135 16.61 -17.13 -7.22
CA SER A 135 16.01 -18.47 -7.32
C SER A 135 15.05 -18.62 -8.51
N LYS A 136 14.75 -17.52 -9.22
CA LYS A 136 13.80 -17.45 -10.34
C LYS A 136 12.40 -17.93 -9.93
N PRO A 137 11.77 -17.27 -8.93
CA PRO A 137 10.53 -17.73 -8.36
C PRO A 137 9.38 -17.73 -9.37
N LYS A 138 8.38 -18.57 -9.10
CA LYS A 138 7.06 -18.56 -9.74
C LYS A 138 6.00 -18.42 -8.66
N PHE A 139 6.01 -17.28 -7.99
CA PHE A 139 5.20 -17.04 -6.80
C PHE A 139 3.96 -16.22 -7.12
N SER A 140 2.88 -16.50 -6.39
CA SER A 140 1.67 -15.70 -6.31
C SER A 140 1.00 -15.95 -4.97
N ALA A 141 0.53 -14.91 -4.30
CA ALA A 141 -0.21 -14.99 -3.05
C ALA A 141 -1.28 -13.92 -2.95
N LYS A 142 -2.32 -14.20 -2.17
CA LYS A 142 -3.35 -13.22 -1.83
C LYS A 142 -2.75 -12.14 -0.92
N ILE A 143 -3.19 -10.91 -1.11
CA ILE A 143 -2.91 -9.80 -0.20
C ILE A 143 -4.06 -9.72 0.79
N PRO A 144 -3.81 -9.83 2.12
CA PRO A 144 -4.83 -9.52 3.12
C PRO A 144 -5.41 -8.13 2.89
N GLN A 145 -6.74 -8.01 2.86
CA GLN A 145 -7.41 -6.76 2.48
C GLN A 145 -7.86 -5.98 3.72
N PRO A 146 -7.75 -4.64 3.72
CA PRO A 146 -8.41 -3.80 4.71
C PRO A 146 -9.92 -3.72 4.45
N ASN A 147 -10.68 -3.30 5.47
CA ASN A 147 -12.11 -3.06 5.38
C ASN A 147 -12.44 -1.66 4.82
N ALA A 148 -11.48 -0.74 4.85
CA ALA A 148 -11.59 0.65 4.43
C ALA A 148 -10.40 1.05 3.54
N TYR A 149 -10.64 2.00 2.62
CA TYR A 149 -9.66 2.42 1.62
C TYR A 149 -9.50 3.95 1.66
N PRO A 150 -8.26 4.47 1.65
CA PRO A 150 -8.00 5.90 1.86
C PRO A 150 -8.32 6.75 0.64
N VAL A 151 -8.17 6.19 -0.56
CA VAL A 151 -8.48 6.85 -1.84
C VAL A 151 -9.24 5.86 -2.69
N SER A 152 -10.04 6.34 -3.63
CA SER A 152 -10.71 5.41 -4.53
C SER A 152 -9.81 5.01 -5.69
N GLY A 153 -10.09 3.84 -6.25
CA GLY A 153 -9.36 3.31 -7.39
C GLY A 153 -9.26 1.79 -7.36
N TYR A 154 -8.52 1.25 -8.31
CA TYR A 154 -8.25 -0.18 -8.37
C TYR A 154 -7.14 -0.58 -7.38
N TYR A 155 -7.45 -1.54 -6.51
CA TYR A 155 -6.57 -2.16 -5.53
C TYR A 155 -6.34 -3.65 -5.84
N PRO A 156 -5.16 -4.22 -5.57
CA PRO A 156 -4.88 -5.62 -5.84
C PRO A 156 -5.43 -6.56 -4.78
N LEU A 157 -5.92 -7.72 -5.23
CA LEU A 157 -6.30 -8.84 -4.35
C LEU A 157 -5.15 -9.85 -4.17
N SER A 158 -4.17 -9.83 -5.07
CA SER A 158 -2.99 -10.70 -5.03
C SER A 158 -1.75 -9.98 -5.55
N TYR A 159 -0.57 -10.53 -5.27
CA TYR A 159 0.68 -10.10 -5.89
C TYR A 159 1.48 -11.31 -6.37
N SER A 160 2.38 -11.07 -7.33
CA SER A 160 3.22 -12.10 -7.91
C SER A 160 4.67 -11.67 -8.02
N VAL A 161 5.57 -12.65 -7.89
CA VAL A 161 7.01 -12.52 -8.19
C VAL A 161 7.38 -13.67 -9.12
N LYS A 162 7.51 -13.37 -10.41
CA LYS A 162 7.59 -14.38 -11.47
C LYS A 162 8.75 -14.11 -12.41
N TYR A 163 9.66 -15.07 -12.53
CA TYR A 163 10.69 -15.06 -13.57
C TYR A 163 10.08 -15.29 -14.95
N ASP A 164 10.35 -14.36 -15.86
CA ASP A 164 10.02 -14.47 -17.28
C ASP A 164 11.25 -14.95 -18.06
N LYS A 165 11.23 -16.23 -18.42
CA LYS A 165 12.31 -16.86 -19.19
C LYS A 165 12.51 -16.23 -20.58
N LYS A 166 11.46 -15.69 -21.21
CA LYS A 166 11.57 -15.13 -22.57
C LYS A 166 12.28 -13.79 -22.57
N ARG A 167 12.05 -12.98 -21.54
CA ARG A 167 12.61 -11.63 -21.39
C ARG A 167 13.82 -11.57 -20.44
N ASP A 168 14.15 -12.69 -19.79
CA ASP A 168 15.18 -12.83 -18.77
C ASP A 168 15.09 -11.77 -17.65
N LEU A 169 13.89 -11.58 -17.12
CA LEU A 169 13.60 -10.61 -16.05
C LEU A 169 12.69 -11.19 -14.97
N ILE A 170 12.68 -10.57 -13.80
CA ILE A 170 11.69 -10.85 -12.75
C ILE A 170 10.57 -9.81 -12.86
N ASN A 171 9.33 -10.27 -12.98
CA ASN A 171 8.16 -9.40 -12.82
C ASN A 171 7.71 -9.44 -11.36
N VAL A 172 7.62 -8.27 -10.74
CA VAL A 172 6.90 -8.04 -9.49
C VAL A 172 5.62 -7.30 -9.86
N SER A 173 4.46 -7.90 -9.60
CA SER A 173 3.17 -7.34 -10.03
C SER A 173 2.13 -7.36 -8.94
N LEU A 174 1.27 -6.33 -8.97
CA LEU A 174 0.01 -6.26 -8.26
C LEU A 174 -1.08 -6.78 -9.21
N ASP A 175 -1.79 -7.82 -8.79
CA ASP A 175 -2.68 -8.61 -9.63
C ASP A 175 -4.14 -8.54 -9.13
N GLU A 176 -5.07 -9.03 -9.94
CA GLU A 176 -6.51 -9.12 -9.60
C GLU A 176 -7.08 -7.79 -9.10
N LEU A 177 -6.77 -6.72 -9.84
CA LEU A 177 -7.18 -5.37 -9.52
C LEU A 177 -8.71 -5.24 -9.44
N THR A 178 -9.21 -4.76 -8.31
CA THR A 178 -10.64 -4.55 -8.04
C THR A 178 -10.90 -3.11 -7.59
N LEU A 179 -11.99 -2.53 -8.09
CA LEU A 179 -12.36 -1.16 -7.77
C LEU A 179 -12.85 -1.06 -6.31
N ARG A 180 -12.33 -0.08 -5.59
CA ARG A 180 -12.73 0.28 -4.23
C ARG A 180 -13.01 1.77 -4.14
N THR A 181 -13.98 2.11 -3.30
CA THR A 181 -14.33 3.50 -3.00
C THR A 181 -13.63 3.92 -1.71
N ALA A 182 -13.14 5.15 -1.67
CA ALA A 182 -12.63 5.77 -0.46
C ALA A 182 -13.72 5.77 0.62
N SER A 183 -13.34 5.44 1.85
CA SER A 183 -14.22 5.48 3.01
C SER A 183 -13.81 6.53 4.04
N TYR A 184 -12.70 7.24 3.80
CA TYR A 184 -12.13 8.19 4.76
C TYR A 184 -12.97 9.48 4.88
N PRO A 185 -13.43 9.86 6.08
CA PRO A 185 -13.89 11.22 6.36
C PRO A 185 -12.68 12.11 6.72
N GLY A 186 -12.21 12.94 5.77
CA GLY A 186 -11.20 13.97 6.05
C GLY A 186 -9.73 13.52 6.10
N ASN A 187 -9.25 12.74 5.12
CA ASN A 187 -7.81 12.41 5.04
C ASN A 187 -7.00 13.67 4.72
N VAL A 188 -5.67 13.60 4.87
CA VAL A 188 -4.75 14.69 4.43
C VAL A 188 -4.82 14.95 2.91
N TYR A 189 -5.58 14.14 2.17
CA TYR A 189 -5.83 14.34 0.75
C TYR A 189 -7.08 15.21 0.47
N GLY A 190 -7.81 15.65 1.50
CA GLY A 190 -8.88 16.63 1.39
C GLY A 190 -10.10 16.16 0.60
N VAL A 191 -10.35 14.84 0.53
CA VAL A 191 -11.43 14.29 -0.30
C VAL A 191 -12.69 13.98 0.51
N ASP A 192 -13.81 14.48 0.00
CA ASP A 192 -15.14 14.21 0.53
C ASP A 192 -15.61 12.81 0.11
N SER A 193 -16.11 12.06 1.07
CA SER A 193 -16.11 10.59 1.09
C SER A 193 -17.11 9.88 0.17
N CYS A 194 -17.87 10.61 -0.66
CA CYS A 194 -18.99 10.02 -1.38
C CYS A 194 -18.81 9.82 -2.87
N LEU A 195 -17.96 10.63 -3.50
CA LEU A 195 -17.47 10.48 -4.86
C LEU A 195 -16.22 11.37 -4.91
N ASP A 196 -15.05 10.82 -4.59
CA ASP A 196 -13.83 11.57 -4.88
C ASP A 196 -13.71 11.80 -6.40
N SER A 197 -12.93 12.81 -6.78
CA SER A 197 -12.71 13.15 -8.20
C SER A 197 -12.23 11.94 -9.01
N LYS A 198 -11.50 11.02 -8.37
CA LYS A 198 -10.96 9.82 -9.00
C LYS A 198 -12.05 8.79 -9.32
N MET A 199 -13.06 8.63 -8.46
CA MET A 199 -14.24 7.81 -8.77
C MET A 199 -15.06 8.41 -9.88
N VAL A 200 -15.23 9.73 -9.88
CA VAL A 200 -15.91 10.41 -10.96
C VAL A 200 -15.15 10.18 -12.27
N ASP A 201 -13.82 10.30 -12.29
CA ASP A 201 -13.05 10.02 -13.50
C ASP A 201 -13.14 8.55 -13.96
N ILE A 202 -13.11 7.59 -13.05
CA ILE A 202 -13.24 6.16 -13.40
C ILE A 202 -14.65 5.86 -13.96
N ILE A 203 -15.69 6.40 -13.34
CA ILE A 203 -17.09 6.16 -13.73
C ILE A 203 -17.42 6.89 -15.04
N PHE A 204 -17.11 8.18 -15.13
CA PHE A 204 -17.61 9.06 -16.18
C PHE A 204 -16.66 9.15 -17.37
N THR A 205 -15.35 9.18 -17.13
CA THR A 205 -14.35 9.27 -18.21
C THR A 205 -14.06 7.90 -18.82
N HIS A 206 -14.09 6.83 -18.01
CA HIS A 206 -13.74 5.49 -18.47
C HIS A 206 -14.95 4.57 -18.69
N LYS A 207 -16.14 4.88 -18.16
CA LYS A 207 -17.40 4.10 -18.33
C LYS A 207 -17.31 2.61 -17.95
N GLU A 208 -16.44 2.26 -17.01
CA GLU A 208 -16.08 0.86 -16.73
C GLU A 208 -16.79 0.23 -15.52
N ALA A 209 -17.34 1.03 -14.60
CA ALA A 209 -17.83 0.51 -13.32
C ALA A 209 -19.33 0.16 -13.34
N LYS A 210 -19.69 -1.04 -12.84
CA LYS A 210 -21.09 -1.39 -12.54
C LYS A 210 -21.44 -0.98 -11.11
N PRO A 211 -22.50 -0.18 -10.87
CA PRO A 211 -22.89 0.29 -9.55
C PRO A 211 -23.13 -0.79 -8.49
N SER A 212 -23.47 -2.02 -8.90
CA SER A 212 -23.71 -3.15 -7.99
C SER A 212 -22.43 -3.80 -7.44
N GLU A 213 -21.28 -3.59 -8.09
CA GLU A 213 -19.98 -4.15 -7.67
C GLU A 213 -19.14 -3.12 -6.90
N LEU A 214 -19.56 -1.85 -6.93
CA LEU A 214 -18.98 -0.75 -6.17
C LEU A 214 -19.39 -0.87 -4.70
N GLN A 215 -18.40 -1.08 -3.81
CA GLN A 215 -18.61 -0.93 -2.37
C GLN A 215 -18.72 0.56 -2.06
N ILE A 216 -19.94 1.06 -1.89
CA ILE A 216 -20.24 2.47 -1.62
C ILE A 216 -20.60 2.60 -0.13
N PRO A 217 -19.91 3.48 0.64
CA PRO A 217 -20.25 3.72 2.04
C PRO A 217 -21.74 4.09 2.21
N GLU A 218 -22.36 3.67 3.32
CA GLU A 218 -23.81 3.86 3.56
C GLU A 218 -24.25 5.32 3.43
N LYS A 219 -23.44 6.25 3.96
CA LYS A 219 -23.65 7.71 3.85
C LYS A 219 -23.72 8.24 2.41
N CYS A 220 -23.26 7.47 1.42
CA CYS A 220 -23.13 7.85 0.02
C CYS A 220 -24.13 7.14 -0.90
N GLN A 221 -24.93 6.22 -0.35
CA GLN A 221 -26.01 5.54 -1.07
C GLN A 221 -27.00 6.49 -1.78
N PRO A 222 -27.32 7.70 -1.27
CA PRO A 222 -28.19 8.64 -1.97
C PRO A 222 -27.68 9.11 -3.35
N LEU A 223 -26.39 9.00 -3.65
CA LEU A 223 -25.81 9.40 -4.94
C LEU A 223 -25.91 8.31 -6.02
N VAL A 224 -26.20 7.06 -5.63
CA VAL A 224 -26.27 5.91 -6.54
C VAL A 224 -27.26 6.10 -7.71
N PRO A 225 -28.45 6.69 -7.52
CA PRO A 225 -29.37 6.95 -8.64
C PRO A 225 -28.79 7.91 -9.68
N MET A 226 -28.03 8.93 -9.25
CA MET A 226 -27.35 9.86 -10.17
C MET A 226 -26.26 9.12 -10.96
N ILE A 227 -25.42 8.35 -10.28
CA ILE A 227 -24.37 7.52 -10.91
C ILE A 227 -24.97 6.58 -11.97
N LYS A 228 -26.08 5.90 -11.63
CA LYS A 228 -26.76 4.97 -12.56
C LYS A 228 -27.29 5.65 -13.81
N ARG A 229 -27.83 6.87 -13.71
CA ARG A 229 -28.37 7.64 -14.85
C ARG A 229 -27.28 8.07 -15.83
N GLU A 230 -26.10 8.41 -15.33
CA GLU A 230 -25.00 8.89 -16.16
C GLU A 230 -24.19 7.74 -16.79
N LEU A 231 -24.31 6.53 -16.24
CA LEU A 231 -23.73 5.29 -16.77
C LEU A 231 -24.59 4.57 -17.82
N SER A 232 -25.87 4.95 -17.97
CA SER A 232 -26.81 4.40 -18.98
C SER A 232 -26.75 5.17 -20.28
#